data_AF-A0A931Y8V1-F1
#
_entry.id   AF-A0A931Y8V1-F1
#
_cell.length_a   1.000
_cell.length_b   1.000
_cell.length_c   1.000
_cell.angle_alpha   90.00
_cell.angle_beta   90.00
_cell.angle_gamma   90.00
#
_symmetry.space_group_name_H-M   'P 1'
#
loop_
_entity.id
_entity.type
_entity.pdbx_description
1 polymer ?
#
loop_
_entity_poly.entity_id
_entity_poly.type
_entity_poly.pdbx_seq_one_letter_code
_entity_poly.pdbx_strand_id
1 'polypeptide(L)'
;MKIRKNEKRPVVYVIAGPNGAGKTTFAMEFLPTVAGCRNFVNADMIARGLSPLDVDAAAMGAGRLFLQQIRAQMAACRDFAFETTLSGLSYLGFLRNMRENGYQIRLYYLWIPTIDLALKRIAERVLQGGHDVPKEVVRRRFSKGLSNLFRRYLTLTDYGAIFDNSSTTPVLVWEKEKNLERIVAGELFARIQKQAEGLS
;
A
#
# COMPACT_ATOMS: atom_id res chain seq x y z
N MET A 1 -7.60 -2.19 23.54
CA MET A 1 -6.61 -2.57 24.57
C MET A 1 -5.36 -1.76 24.30
N LYS A 2 -4.93 -0.90 25.24
CA LYS A 2 -3.72 -0.07 25.03
C LYS A 2 -2.48 -0.90 25.31
N ILE A 3 -1.52 -0.91 24.39
CA ILE A 3 -0.25 -1.63 24.53
C ILE A 3 0.58 -0.97 25.63
N ARG A 4 1.13 -1.78 26.55
CA ARG A 4 1.89 -1.29 27.70
C ARG A 4 3.25 -0.72 27.26
N LYS A 5 3.77 0.27 27.99
CA LYS A 5 5.01 1.01 27.65
C LYS A 5 6.28 0.14 27.49
N ASN A 6 6.29 -1.10 28.00
CA ASN A 6 7.44 -2.02 27.98
C ASN A 6 7.29 -3.24 27.04
N GLU A 7 6.20 -3.34 26.28
CA GLU A 7 6.02 -4.42 25.29
C GLU A 7 6.52 -3.99 23.91
N LYS A 8 7.04 -4.95 23.12
CA LYS A 8 7.42 -4.71 21.73
C LYS A 8 6.18 -4.18 20.98
N ARG A 9 6.29 -2.99 20.42
CA ARG A 9 5.19 -2.38 19.65
C ARG A 9 4.96 -3.20 18.38
N PRO A 10 3.73 -3.67 18.12
CA PRO A 10 3.41 -4.37 16.89
C PRO A 10 3.50 -3.40 15.71
N VAL A 11 3.86 -3.95 14.56
CA VAL A 11 4.11 -3.19 13.35
C VAL A 11 3.02 -3.49 12.33
N VAL A 12 2.42 -2.44 11.78
CA VAL A 12 1.60 -2.54 10.58
C VAL A 12 2.40 -2.07 9.37
N TYR A 13 2.52 -2.93 8.38
CA TYR A 13 3.18 -2.65 7.10
C TYR A 13 2.13 -2.30 6.05
N VAL A 14 2.16 -1.07 5.55
CA VAL A 14 1.24 -0.59 4.51
C VAL A 14 1.99 -0.62 3.19
N ILE A 15 1.64 -1.57 2.31
CA ILE A 15 2.20 -1.64 0.95
C ILE A 15 1.26 -0.88 0.01
N ALA A 16 1.74 0.25 -0.51
CA ALA A 16 0.94 1.25 -1.18
C ALA A 16 1.45 1.56 -2.60
N GLY A 17 0.61 2.17 -3.43
CA GLY A 17 0.93 2.49 -4.83
C GLY A 17 -0.22 2.20 -5.81
N PRO A 18 -0.17 2.73 -7.04
CA PRO A 18 -1.21 2.51 -8.02
C PRO A 18 -1.32 1.03 -8.45
N ASN A 19 -2.41 0.69 -9.13
CA ASN A 19 -2.51 -0.61 -9.80
C ASN A 19 -1.37 -0.74 -10.83
N GLY A 20 -0.82 -1.95 -11.02
CA GLY A 20 0.33 -2.15 -11.92
C GLY A 20 1.70 -1.72 -11.37
N ALA A 21 1.76 -1.14 -10.16
CA ALA A 21 3.03 -0.73 -9.54
C ALA A 21 3.87 -1.87 -8.95
N GLY A 22 3.45 -3.14 -9.04
CA GLY A 22 4.20 -4.28 -8.50
C GLY A 22 4.09 -4.49 -6.98
N LYS A 23 3.06 -3.91 -6.33
CA LYS A 23 2.85 -3.99 -4.87
C LYS A 23 2.82 -5.42 -4.32
N THR A 24 2.04 -6.30 -4.94
CA THR A 24 1.90 -7.68 -4.48
C THR A 24 3.22 -8.43 -4.60
N THR A 25 3.94 -8.25 -5.71
CA THR A 25 5.29 -8.83 -5.90
C THR A 25 6.25 -8.35 -4.82
N PHE A 26 6.34 -7.04 -4.61
CA PHE A 26 7.15 -6.47 -3.54
C PHE A 26 6.77 -7.01 -2.17
N ALA A 27 5.48 -7.08 -1.86
CA ALA A 27 5.00 -7.61 -0.59
C ALA A 27 5.41 -9.07 -0.37
N MET A 28 5.27 -9.92 -1.38
CA MET A 28 5.59 -11.35 -1.28
C MET A 28 7.09 -11.62 -1.07
N GLU A 29 7.96 -10.75 -1.57
CA GLU A 29 9.41 -10.85 -1.35
C GLU A 29 9.83 -10.18 -0.04
N PHE A 30 9.45 -8.92 0.16
CA PHE A 30 9.87 -8.08 1.27
C PHE A 30 9.35 -8.55 2.63
N LEU A 31 8.06 -8.93 2.71
CA LEU A 31 7.43 -9.23 3.99
C LEU A 31 8.04 -10.45 4.71
N PRO A 32 8.23 -11.61 4.06
CA PRO A 32 8.80 -12.77 4.74
C PRO A 32 10.31 -12.66 4.97
N THR A 33 11.05 -12.00 4.07
CA THR A 33 12.53 -12.01 4.10
C THR A 33 13.12 -10.84 4.89
N VAL A 34 12.56 -9.64 4.77
CA VAL A 34 13.10 -8.42 5.38
C VAL A 34 12.29 -8.02 6.61
N ALA A 35 10.96 -7.99 6.50
CA ALA A 35 10.11 -7.56 7.60
C ALA A 35 9.78 -8.67 8.62
N GLY A 36 9.98 -9.94 8.26
CA GLY A 36 9.58 -11.10 9.09
C GLY A 36 8.06 -11.18 9.34
N CYS A 37 7.25 -10.53 8.50
CA CYS A 37 5.80 -10.46 8.65
C CYS A 37 5.11 -11.48 7.73
N ARG A 38 4.37 -12.43 8.30
CA ARG A 38 3.64 -13.45 7.53
C ARG A 38 2.16 -13.14 7.31
N ASN A 39 1.58 -12.29 8.13
CA ASN A 39 0.16 -11.93 8.03
C ASN A 39 0.00 -10.85 6.96
N PHE A 40 -0.41 -11.22 5.75
CA PHE A 40 -0.65 -10.28 4.65
C PHE A 40 -2.12 -10.30 4.25
N VAL A 41 -2.78 -9.14 4.32
CA VAL A 41 -4.19 -8.96 3.98
C VAL A 41 -4.29 -8.18 2.67
N ASN A 42 -4.87 -8.78 1.63
CA ASN A 42 -5.04 -8.17 0.31
C ASN A 42 -6.48 -8.37 -0.18
N ALA A 43 -7.16 -7.26 -0.51
CA ALA A 43 -8.57 -7.29 -0.91
C ALA A 43 -8.79 -8.03 -2.25
N ASP A 44 -7.89 -7.90 -3.22
CA ASP A 44 -7.98 -8.56 -4.52
C ASP A 44 -7.78 -10.08 -4.37
N MET A 45 -6.84 -10.51 -3.50
CA MET A 45 -6.64 -11.93 -3.18
C MET A 45 -7.86 -12.53 -2.47
N ILE A 46 -8.48 -11.77 -1.55
CA ILE A 46 -9.72 -12.19 -0.88
C ILE A 46 -10.85 -12.32 -1.91
N ALA A 47 -11.03 -11.32 -2.78
CA ALA A 47 -12.09 -11.34 -3.79
C ALA A 47 -11.95 -12.54 -4.73
N ARG A 48 -10.71 -12.84 -5.17
CA ARG A 48 -10.42 -14.03 -5.98
C ARG A 48 -10.66 -15.34 -5.23
N GLY A 49 -10.38 -15.40 -3.94
CA GLY A 49 -10.68 -16.58 -3.12
C GLY A 49 -12.18 -16.81 -2.91
N LEU A 50 -12.97 -15.72 -2.84
CA LEU A 50 -14.43 -15.80 -2.68
C LEU A 50 -15.15 -16.12 -3.99
N SER A 51 -14.69 -15.56 -5.10
CA SER A 51 -15.27 -15.78 -6.43
C SER A 51 -14.14 -15.82 -7.46
N PRO A 52 -13.58 -17.01 -7.73
CA PRO A 52 -12.46 -17.15 -8.65
C PRO A 52 -12.83 -16.87 -10.11
N LEU A 53 -14.13 -16.97 -10.47
CA LEU A 53 -14.64 -16.74 -11.83
C LEU A 53 -15.28 -15.36 -12.03
N ASP A 54 -15.69 -14.69 -10.95
CA ASP A 54 -16.27 -13.33 -11.01
C ASP A 54 -15.85 -12.52 -9.77
N VAL A 55 -14.63 -11.98 -9.84
CA VAL A 55 -14.01 -11.21 -8.74
C VAL A 55 -14.81 -9.95 -8.42
N ASP A 56 -15.44 -9.34 -9.42
CA ASP A 56 -16.18 -8.08 -9.27
C ASP A 56 -17.46 -8.29 -8.45
N ALA A 57 -18.17 -9.40 -8.66
CA ALA A 57 -19.31 -9.77 -7.82
C ALA A 57 -18.92 -9.95 -6.33
N ALA A 58 -17.68 -10.38 -6.06
CA ALA A 58 -17.17 -10.56 -4.70
C ALA A 58 -16.59 -9.29 -4.07
N ALA A 59 -16.42 -8.19 -4.81
CA ALA A 59 -15.68 -7.01 -4.35
C ALA A 59 -16.21 -6.43 -3.01
N MET A 60 -17.54 -6.38 -2.85
CA MET A 60 -18.14 -5.87 -1.62
C MET A 60 -17.94 -6.82 -0.43
N GLY A 61 -18.08 -8.14 -0.66
CA GLY A 61 -17.84 -9.17 0.34
C GLY A 61 -16.37 -9.18 0.77
N ALA A 62 -15.46 -9.10 -0.19
CA ALA A 62 -14.03 -9.02 0.03
C ALA A 62 -13.63 -7.77 0.82
N GLY A 63 -14.24 -6.62 0.53
CA GLY A 63 -14.03 -5.40 1.32
C GLY A 63 -14.44 -5.57 2.79
N ARG A 64 -15.58 -6.20 3.06
CA ARG A 64 -16.01 -6.49 4.45
C ARG A 64 -15.04 -7.44 5.15
N LEU A 65 -14.66 -8.53 4.50
CA LEU A 65 -13.75 -9.52 5.06
C LEU A 65 -12.35 -8.94 5.29
N PHE A 66 -11.85 -8.13 4.35
CA PHE A 66 -10.60 -7.38 4.51
C PHE A 66 -10.62 -6.57 5.81
N LEU A 67 -11.66 -5.77 6.04
CA LEU A 67 -11.79 -4.96 7.25
C LEU A 67 -11.93 -5.80 8.53
N GLN A 68 -12.62 -6.95 8.45
CA GLN A 68 -12.69 -7.89 9.56
C GLN A 68 -11.30 -8.45 9.90
N GLN A 69 -10.50 -8.82 8.90
CA GLN A 69 -9.16 -9.34 9.14
C GLN A 69 -8.22 -8.30 9.73
N ILE A 70 -8.27 -7.06 9.25
CA ILE A 70 -7.52 -5.95 9.86
C ILE A 70 -7.88 -5.80 11.34
N ARG A 71 -9.19 -5.79 11.67
CA ARG A 71 -9.65 -5.72 13.07
C ARG A 71 -9.20 -6.91 13.90
N ALA A 72 -9.20 -8.12 13.35
CA ALA A 72 -8.74 -9.31 14.04
C ALA A 72 -7.24 -9.24 14.38
N GLN A 73 -6.39 -8.78 13.44
CA GLN A 73 -4.96 -8.59 13.71
C GLN A 73 -4.72 -7.51 14.76
N MET A 74 -5.48 -6.39 14.68
CA MET A 74 -5.43 -5.33 15.69
C MET A 74 -5.77 -5.84 17.09
N ALA A 75 -6.87 -6.60 17.22
CA ALA A 75 -7.32 -7.15 18.49
C ALA A 75 -6.31 -8.15 19.09
N ALA A 76 -5.60 -8.89 18.22
CA ALA A 76 -4.57 -9.83 18.62
C ALA A 76 -3.19 -9.18 18.88
N CYS A 77 -3.05 -7.86 18.70
CA CYS A 77 -1.78 -7.13 18.84
C CYS A 77 -0.62 -7.75 18.01
N ARG A 78 -0.91 -8.20 16.78
CA ARG A 78 0.08 -8.88 15.92
C ARG A 78 0.66 -7.96 14.85
N ASP A 79 1.87 -8.28 14.42
CA ASP A 79 2.43 -7.72 13.19
C ASP A 79 1.61 -8.22 12.00
N PHE A 80 1.24 -7.29 11.10
CA PHE A 80 0.57 -7.63 9.86
C PHE A 80 0.83 -6.58 8.78
N ALA A 81 0.56 -6.96 7.55
CA ALA A 81 0.70 -6.13 6.38
C ALA A 81 -0.61 -6.07 5.62
N PHE A 82 -0.86 -4.97 4.92
CA PHE A 82 -1.93 -4.92 3.94
C PHE A 82 -1.57 -4.10 2.71
N GLU A 83 -2.17 -4.47 1.59
CA GLU A 83 -1.99 -3.78 0.32
C GLU A 83 -3.14 -2.80 0.07
N THR A 84 -2.81 -1.62 -0.46
CA THR A 84 -3.82 -0.62 -0.83
C THR A 84 -3.31 0.30 -1.94
N THR A 85 -4.22 0.97 -2.66
CA THR A 85 -3.83 2.05 -3.58
C THR A 85 -3.78 3.42 -2.92
N LEU A 86 -4.18 3.53 -1.65
CA LEU A 86 -4.39 4.81 -0.92
C LEU A 86 -5.38 5.78 -1.60
N SER A 87 -6.09 5.35 -2.64
CA SER A 87 -7.06 6.17 -3.36
C SER A 87 -8.33 6.48 -2.54
N GLY A 88 -8.66 5.62 -1.57
CA GLY A 88 -9.74 5.80 -0.62
C GLY A 88 -9.23 6.29 0.74
N LEU A 89 -10.10 6.92 1.52
CA LEU A 89 -9.80 7.46 2.86
C LEU A 89 -10.24 6.53 4.00
N SER A 90 -10.86 5.40 3.68
CA SER A 90 -11.38 4.44 4.67
C SER A 90 -10.30 3.92 5.63
N TYR A 91 -9.03 3.85 5.18
CA TYR A 91 -7.91 3.37 5.99
C TYR A 91 -7.40 4.39 7.02
N LEU A 92 -7.68 5.69 6.85
CA LEU A 92 -7.20 6.72 7.78
C LEU A 92 -7.71 6.50 9.20
N GLY A 93 -8.98 6.09 9.34
CA GLY A 93 -9.56 5.78 10.65
C GLY A 93 -8.83 4.62 11.34
N PHE A 94 -8.54 3.55 10.58
CA PHE A 94 -7.80 2.40 11.09
C PHE A 94 -6.38 2.76 11.51
N LEU A 95 -5.64 3.49 10.67
CA LEU A 95 -4.27 3.87 10.98
C LEU A 95 -4.19 4.80 12.19
N ARG A 96 -5.11 5.77 12.33
CA ARG A 96 -5.21 6.59 13.54
C ARG A 96 -5.46 5.75 14.79
N ASN A 97 -6.43 4.84 14.71
CA ASN A 97 -6.75 3.95 15.84
C ASN A 97 -5.57 3.02 16.18
N MET A 98 -4.87 2.48 15.20
CA MET A 98 -3.66 1.67 15.40
C MET A 98 -2.58 2.46 16.15
N ARG A 99 -2.29 3.68 15.69
CA ARG A 99 -1.31 4.58 16.33
C ARG A 99 -1.69 4.89 17.77
N GLU A 100 -2.96 5.21 18.04
CA GLU A 100 -3.49 5.45 19.39
C GLU A 100 -3.39 4.22 20.31
N ASN A 101 -3.45 3.02 19.74
CA ASN A 101 -3.27 1.76 20.47
C ASN A 101 -1.80 1.31 20.53
N GLY A 102 -0.85 2.08 20.00
CA GLY A 102 0.59 1.85 20.15
C GLY A 102 1.25 1.04 19.04
N TYR A 103 0.59 0.83 17.89
CA TYR A 103 1.23 0.26 16.71
C TYR A 103 2.27 1.22 16.12
N GLN A 104 3.34 0.64 15.57
CA GLN A 104 4.21 1.32 14.62
C GLN A 104 3.66 1.18 13.22
N ILE A 105 3.57 2.29 12.48
CA ILE A 105 3.05 2.31 11.12
C ILE A 105 4.21 2.52 10.16
N ARG A 106 4.50 1.50 9.34
CA ARG A 106 5.53 1.55 8.30
C ARG A 106 4.87 1.50 6.92
N LEU A 107 5.04 2.55 6.13
CA LEU A 107 4.42 2.67 4.81
C LEU A 107 5.48 2.62 3.71
N TYR A 108 5.25 1.76 2.73
CA TYR A 108 6.10 1.57 1.56
C TYR A 108 5.27 1.87 0.32
N TYR A 109 5.57 2.96 -0.38
CA TYR A 109 4.85 3.37 -1.58
C TYR A 109 5.65 3.05 -2.83
N LEU A 110 5.11 2.20 -3.69
CA LEU A 110 5.66 1.87 -4.99
C LEU A 110 5.08 2.84 -6.02
N TRP A 111 5.95 3.68 -6.56
CA TRP A 111 5.63 4.67 -7.57
C TRP A 111 6.00 4.18 -8.97
N ILE A 112 5.25 4.62 -9.97
CA ILE A 112 5.57 4.47 -11.39
C ILE A 112 5.20 5.77 -12.12
N PRO A 113 5.95 6.15 -13.18
CA PRO A 113 5.89 7.48 -13.76
C PRO A 113 4.59 7.80 -14.49
N THR A 114 4.00 6.81 -15.18
CA THR A 114 2.88 7.05 -16.07
C THR A 114 1.78 6.03 -15.87
N ILE A 115 0.56 6.47 -16.21
CA ILE A 115 -0.58 5.57 -16.25
C ILE A 115 -0.50 4.55 -17.37
N ASP A 116 0.14 4.89 -18.49
CA ASP A 116 0.32 3.96 -19.60
C ASP A 116 1.16 2.76 -19.18
N LEU A 117 2.21 2.98 -18.36
CA LEU A 117 2.97 1.90 -17.77
C LEU A 117 2.11 1.04 -16.83
N ALA A 118 1.24 1.67 -16.03
CA ALA A 118 0.31 0.97 -15.15
C ALA A 118 -0.63 0.06 -15.96
N LEU A 119 -1.26 0.59 -17.01
CA LEU A 119 -2.18 -0.12 -17.88
C LEU A 119 -1.48 -1.24 -18.66
N LYS A 120 -0.27 -0.99 -19.17
CA LYS A 120 0.54 -2.01 -19.86
C LYS A 120 0.82 -3.20 -18.93
N ARG A 121 1.29 -2.95 -17.71
CA ARG A 121 1.57 -4.01 -16.73
C ARG A 121 0.31 -4.76 -16.28
N ILE A 122 -0.83 -4.08 -16.19
CA ILE A 122 -2.11 -4.75 -15.90
C ILE A 122 -2.48 -5.68 -17.06
N ALA A 123 -2.36 -5.23 -18.31
CA ALA A 123 -2.64 -6.05 -19.49
C ALA A 123 -1.74 -7.29 -19.55
N GLU A 124 -0.43 -7.14 -19.32
CA GLU A 124 0.52 -8.27 -19.23
C GLU A 124 0.13 -9.27 -18.14
N ARG A 125 -0.26 -8.77 -16.96
CA ARG A 125 -0.73 -9.61 -15.85
C ARG A 125 -2.01 -10.36 -16.20
N VAL A 126 -2.94 -9.74 -16.93
CA VAL A 126 -4.19 -10.38 -17.37
C VAL A 126 -3.89 -11.50 -18.35
N LEU A 127 -2.95 -11.30 -19.28
CA LEU A 127 -2.48 -12.36 -20.19
C LEU A 127 -1.88 -13.56 -19.44
N GLN A 128 -1.32 -13.33 -18.25
CA GLN A 128 -0.80 -14.37 -17.36
C GLN A 128 -1.86 -14.96 -16.40
N GLY A 129 -3.15 -14.66 -16.61
CA GLY A 129 -4.26 -15.18 -15.81
C GLY A 129 -4.50 -14.44 -14.49
N GLY A 130 -4.02 -13.20 -14.37
CA GLY A 130 -4.33 -12.30 -13.25
C GLY A 130 -5.62 -11.49 -13.45
N HIS A 131 -5.98 -10.70 -12.45
CA HIS A 131 -7.23 -9.90 -12.45
C HIS A 131 -7.10 -8.62 -13.30
N ASP A 132 -8.11 -8.37 -14.12
CA ASP A 132 -8.28 -7.12 -14.85
C ASP A 132 -8.91 -6.05 -13.97
N VAL A 133 -8.58 -4.78 -14.18
CA VAL A 133 -9.19 -3.66 -13.47
C VAL A 133 -9.63 -2.61 -14.48
N PRO A 134 -10.90 -2.13 -14.44
CA PRO A 134 -11.39 -1.16 -15.40
C PRO A 134 -10.49 0.07 -15.50
N LYS A 135 -10.17 0.49 -16.74
CA LYS A 135 -9.21 1.58 -17.01
C LYS A 135 -9.57 2.87 -16.25
N GLU A 136 -10.84 3.24 -16.19
CA GLU A 136 -11.28 4.43 -15.44
C GLU A 136 -11.05 4.33 -13.94
N VAL A 137 -11.18 3.13 -13.37
CA VAL A 137 -10.83 2.88 -11.97
C VAL A 137 -9.33 3.04 -11.77
N VAL A 138 -8.50 2.54 -12.69
CA VAL A 138 -7.04 2.74 -12.66
C VAL A 138 -6.70 4.23 -12.71
N ARG A 139 -7.25 4.99 -13.67
CA ARG A 139 -7.04 6.45 -13.81
C ARG A 139 -7.35 7.20 -12.52
N ARG A 140 -8.54 6.97 -11.98
CA ARG A 140 -8.98 7.61 -10.74
C ARG A 140 -8.09 7.25 -9.55
N ARG A 141 -7.67 5.98 -9.42
CA ARG A 141 -6.83 5.52 -8.30
C ARG A 141 -5.39 6.02 -8.41
N PHE A 142 -4.87 6.16 -9.62
CA PHE A 142 -3.49 6.55 -9.91
C PHE A 142 -3.16 7.93 -9.35
N SER A 143 -3.94 8.96 -9.69
CA SER A 143 -3.73 10.33 -9.20
C SER A 143 -4.11 10.49 -7.72
N LYS A 144 -5.27 9.96 -7.31
CA LYS A 144 -5.77 10.11 -5.94
C LYS A 144 -4.85 9.45 -4.91
N GLY A 145 -4.31 8.27 -5.22
CA GLY A 145 -3.43 7.53 -4.31
C GLY A 145 -2.18 8.33 -3.94
N LEU A 146 -1.53 8.91 -4.95
CA LEU A 146 -0.32 9.70 -4.74
C LEU A 146 -0.60 11.01 -4.01
N SER A 147 -1.68 11.72 -4.36
CA SER A 147 -2.06 12.94 -3.64
C SER A 147 -2.38 12.67 -2.16
N ASN A 148 -3.12 11.58 -1.89
CA ASN A 148 -3.46 11.19 -0.51
C ASN A 148 -2.23 10.76 0.29
N LEU A 149 -1.23 10.12 -0.35
CA LEU A 149 0.02 9.74 0.31
C LEU A 149 0.63 10.94 1.04
N PHE A 150 0.93 12.00 0.30
CA PHE A 150 1.56 13.21 0.84
C PHE A 150 0.64 13.97 1.78
N ARG A 151 -0.64 14.17 1.40
CA ARG A 151 -1.55 15.02 2.16
C ARG A 151 -2.04 14.41 3.47
N ARG A 152 -2.12 13.08 3.56
CA ARG A 152 -2.88 12.40 4.63
C ARG A 152 -2.14 11.24 5.29
N TYR A 153 -1.42 10.43 4.53
CA TYR A 153 -0.90 9.16 5.05
C TYR A 153 0.50 9.30 5.66
N LEU A 154 1.42 10.03 5.04
CA LEU A 154 2.80 10.19 5.57
C LEU A 154 2.85 10.86 6.96
N THR A 155 1.85 11.66 7.33
CA THR A 155 1.78 12.29 8.66
C THR A 155 1.34 11.33 9.76
N LEU A 156 0.80 10.16 9.39
CA LEU A 156 0.37 9.12 10.31
C LEU A 156 1.43 8.03 10.52
N THR A 157 2.48 8.01 9.70
CA THR A 157 3.48 6.93 9.69
C THR A 157 4.67 7.23 10.59
N ASP A 158 5.20 6.21 11.26
CA ASP A 158 6.48 6.28 11.97
C ASP A 158 7.66 6.14 10.99
N TYR A 159 7.47 5.33 9.94
CA TYR A 159 8.38 5.16 8.81
C TYR A 159 7.61 5.28 7.50
N GLY A 160 8.10 6.08 6.57
CA GLY A 160 7.59 6.18 5.21
C GLY A 160 8.72 6.04 4.21
N ALA A 161 8.51 5.27 3.15
CA ALA A 161 9.45 5.17 2.04
C ALA A 161 8.72 5.17 0.70
N ILE A 162 9.34 5.80 -0.30
CA ILE A 162 8.88 5.83 -1.69
C ILE A 162 9.95 5.18 -2.55
N PHE A 163 9.52 4.20 -3.34
CA PHE A 163 10.34 3.49 -4.30
C PHE A 163 9.88 3.82 -5.72
N ASP A 164 10.81 4.11 -6.62
CA ASP A 164 10.54 4.03 -8.05
C ASP A 164 10.59 2.57 -8.49
N ASN A 165 9.47 2.07 -8.99
CA ASN A 165 9.37 0.72 -9.53
C ASN A 165 9.09 0.73 -11.05
N SER A 166 9.59 1.73 -11.76
CA SER A 166 9.48 1.86 -13.22
C SER A 166 10.34 0.85 -13.99
N SER A 167 11.48 0.44 -13.41
CA SER A 167 12.42 -0.53 -13.95
C SER A 167 12.18 -1.94 -13.39
N THR A 168 13.15 -2.85 -13.57
CA THR A 168 13.12 -4.23 -13.07
C THR A 168 13.35 -4.33 -11.56
N THR A 169 14.08 -3.39 -10.96
CA THR A 169 14.43 -3.41 -9.54
C THR A 169 13.93 -2.11 -8.88
N PRO A 170 13.15 -2.19 -7.78
CA PRO A 170 12.73 -1.01 -7.05
C PRO A 170 13.92 -0.19 -6.56
N VAL A 171 13.93 1.11 -6.85
CA VAL A 171 14.96 2.06 -6.41
C VAL A 171 14.39 2.94 -5.30
N LEU A 172 15.06 3.00 -4.15
CA LEU A 172 14.66 3.91 -3.07
C LEU A 172 14.86 5.36 -3.52
N VAL A 173 13.78 6.15 -3.47
CA VAL A 173 13.79 7.57 -3.86
C VAL A 173 13.84 8.47 -2.63
N TRP A 174 13.05 8.11 -1.62
CA TRP A 174 12.85 8.90 -0.42
C TRP A 174 12.50 7.99 0.75
N GLU A 175 13.02 8.30 1.93
CA GLU A 175 12.55 7.72 3.19
C GLU A 175 12.55 8.74 4.31
N LYS A 176 11.67 8.49 5.29
CA LYS A 176 11.60 9.24 6.53
C LYS A 176 11.32 8.31 7.68
N GLU A 177 12.13 8.41 8.72
CA GLU A 177 11.91 7.75 10.00
C GLU A 177 11.88 8.79 11.11
N LYS A 178 10.72 8.95 11.75
CA LYS A 178 10.50 10.00 12.76
C LYS A 178 10.88 11.39 12.23
N ASN A 179 11.97 11.96 12.73
CA ASN A 179 12.48 13.29 12.37
C ASN A 179 13.65 13.25 11.38
N LEU A 180 14.12 12.06 11.02
CA LEU A 180 15.19 11.90 10.05
C LEU A 180 14.58 11.66 8.67
N GLU A 181 14.87 12.56 7.74
CA GLU A 181 14.42 12.49 6.36
C GLU A 181 15.64 12.35 5.44
N ARG A 182 15.53 11.45 4.46
CA ARG A 182 16.57 11.17 3.49
C ARG A 182 15.97 11.17 2.09
N ILE A 183 16.45 12.10 1.27
CA ILE A 183 16.19 12.14 -0.17
C ILE A 183 17.35 11.42 -0.86
N VAL A 184 17.09 10.27 -1.48
CA VAL A 184 18.11 9.43 -2.12
C VAL A 184 18.25 9.80 -3.60
N ALA A 185 17.14 10.05 -4.29
CA ALA A 185 17.10 10.46 -5.69
C ALA A 185 16.32 11.77 -5.85
N GLY A 186 17.01 12.90 -5.75
CA GLY A 186 16.38 14.24 -5.68
C GLY A 186 15.50 14.60 -6.87
N GLU A 187 15.96 14.34 -8.10
CA GLU A 187 15.19 14.64 -9.31
C GLU A 187 13.90 13.80 -9.41
N LEU A 188 14.00 12.50 -9.09
CA LEU A 188 12.84 11.61 -9.04
C LEU A 188 11.87 12.06 -7.94
N PHE A 189 12.37 12.41 -6.76
CA PHE A 189 11.53 12.87 -5.68
C PHE A 189 10.76 14.14 -6.05
N ALA A 190 11.44 15.13 -6.65
CA ALA A 190 10.81 16.35 -7.13
C ALA A 190 9.72 16.08 -8.18
N ARG A 191 9.97 15.13 -9.11
CA ARG A 191 8.97 14.69 -10.09
C ARG A 191 7.74 14.07 -9.41
N ILE A 192 7.95 13.21 -8.42
CA ILE A 192 6.88 12.55 -7.66
C ILE A 192 6.03 13.60 -6.93
N GLN A 193 6.65 14.60 -6.31
CA GLN A 193 5.95 15.69 -5.63
C GLN A 193 5.07 16.50 -6.59
N LYS A 194 5.61 16.92 -7.75
CA LYS A 194 4.84 17.62 -8.78
C LYS A 194 3.62 16.82 -9.24
N GLN A 195 3.81 15.52 -9.48
CA GLN A 195 2.71 14.65 -9.86
C GLN A 195 1.64 14.51 -8.76
N ALA A 196 2.04 14.50 -7.48
CA ALA A 196 1.11 14.46 -6.35
C ALA A 196 0.22 15.71 -6.23
N GLU A 197 0.74 16.85 -6.70
CA GLU A 197 0.06 18.15 -6.75
C GLU A 197 -0.87 18.28 -7.95
N GLY A 198 -0.82 17.33 -8.91
CA GLY A 198 -1.52 17.43 -10.19
C GLY A 198 -0.83 18.34 -11.19
N LEU A 199 0.44 18.68 -10.93
CA LEU A 199 1.31 19.44 -11.82
C LEU A 199 2.12 18.42 -12.65
N SER A 200 1.49 17.83 -13.66
CA SER A 200 2.13 16.88 -14.58
C SER A 200 1.94 17.30 -16.01
#